data_AF-A0AA87ZJ61-F1
#
_entry.id   AF-A0AA87ZJ61-F1
#
_cell.length_a   1.000
_cell.length_b   1.000
_cell.length_c   1.000
_cell.angle_alpha   90.00
_cell.angle_beta   90.00
_cell.angle_gamma   90.00
#
_symmetry.space_group_name_H-M   'P 1'
#
loop_
_entity.id
_entity.type
_entity.pdbx_description
1 polymer ?
#
loop_
_entity_poly.entity_id
_entity_poly.type
_entity_poly.pdbx_seq_one_letter_code
_entity_poly.pdbx_strand_id
1 'polypeptide(L)'
;MANHHRSHISTLLILLAICLTTSSRFSAAKDDKYVQQACGVTRYRSLCVHSLSPFSGSAKTSPSRWARAGVSVTITEAKSVVQYLIKIKRQVRNRWRGTRNNAALGDCIECFQNAIDELHKSLGILRNLNRRTFGTQMGDLNTWLSAALTDTDTCLDGFEGQKGRQVRLIRGRVSRASCVTSNALALANKLASTGLRATDP
;
A
#
# COMPACT_ATOMS: atom_id res chain seq x y z
N MET A 1 -28.46 1.94 46.73
CA MET A 1 -27.32 1.19 46.14
C MET A 1 -27.67 0.36 44.89
N ALA A 2 -28.95 0.14 44.54
CA ALA A 2 -29.31 -0.67 43.36
C ALA A 2 -29.12 0.00 41.98
N ASN A 3 -29.14 1.35 41.89
CA ASN A 3 -29.04 2.05 40.59
C ASN A 3 -27.62 2.13 40.03
N HIS A 4 -26.58 2.11 40.88
CA HIS A 4 -25.18 2.18 40.43
C HIS A 4 -24.75 0.87 39.78
N HIS A 5 -25.20 -0.26 40.32
CA HIS A 5 -24.88 -1.61 39.83
C HIS A 5 -25.45 -1.90 38.44
N ARG A 6 -26.63 -1.35 38.12
CA ARG A 6 -27.28 -1.51 36.82
C ARG A 6 -26.57 -0.74 35.69
N SER A 7 -25.97 0.41 36.03
CA SER A 7 -25.18 1.22 35.08
C SER A 7 -23.88 0.52 34.66
N HIS A 8 -23.17 -0.10 35.62
CA HIS A 8 -21.96 -0.87 35.32
C HIS A 8 -22.21 -2.12 34.48
N ILE A 9 -23.34 -2.80 34.68
CA ILE A 9 -23.71 -3.97 33.86
C ILE A 9 -23.99 -3.54 32.42
N SER A 10 -24.71 -2.42 32.21
CA SER A 10 -24.99 -1.90 30.88
C SER A 10 -23.73 -1.45 30.14
N THR A 11 -22.77 -0.80 30.82
CA THR A 11 -21.50 -0.41 30.18
C THR A 11 -20.61 -1.60 29.86
N LEU A 12 -20.60 -2.63 30.71
CA LEU A 12 -19.85 -3.87 30.46
C LEU A 12 -20.40 -4.64 29.23
N LEU A 13 -21.73 -4.68 29.07
CA LEU A 13 -22.38 -5.32 27.92
C LEU A 13 -22.10 -4.58 26.60
N ILE A 14 -22.05 -3.24 26.62
CA ILE A 14 -21.71 -2.43 25.44
C ILE A 14 -20.23 -2.66 25.04
N LEU A 15 -19.31 -2.71 26.01
CA LEU A 15 -17.89 -2.99 25.75
C LEU A 15 -17.67 -4.40 25.19
N LEU A 16 -18.40 -5.41 25.69
CA LEU A 16 -18.36 -6.77 25.15
C LEU A 16 -18.86 -6.82 23.70
N ALA A 17 -19.98 -6.14 23.39
CA ALA A 17 -20.51 -6.08 22.03
C ALA A 17 -19.51 -5.43 21.04
N ILE A 18 -18.78 -4.40 21.47
CA ILE A 18 -17.75 -3.75 20.66
C ILE A 18 -16.59 -4.72 20.38
N CYS A 19 -16.14 -5.52 21.36
CA CYS A 19 -15.10 -6.54 21.17
C CYS A 19 -15.50 -7.69 20.22
N LEU A 20 -16.78 -8.07 20.18
CA LEU A 20 -17.26 -9.07 19.22
C LEU A 20 -17.22 -8.52 17.78
N THR A 21 -17.54 -7.24 17.57
CA THR A 21 -17.53 -6.65 16.21
C THR A 21 -16.12 -6.52 15.61
N THR A 22 -15.09 -6.34 16.42
CA THR A 22 -13.69 -6.23 15.96
C THR A 22 -13.10 -7.60 15.60
N SER A 23 -13.47 -8.64 16.36
CA SER A 23 -13.01 -10.02 16.14
C SER A 23 -13.55 -10.65 14.84
N SER A 24 -14.80 -10.33 14.47
CA SER A 24 -15.42 -10.85 13.24
C SER A 24 -14.77 -10.36 11.95
N ARG A 25 -14.18 -9.15 11.94
CA ARG A 25 -13.52 -8.58 10.75
C ARG A 25 -12.20 -9.27 10.42
N PHE A 26 -11.49 -9.77 11.43
CA PHE A 26 -10.17 -10.40 11.24
C PHE A 26 -10.28 -11.84 10.73
N SER A 27 -11.34 -12.56 11.13
CA SER A 27 -11.59 -13.94 10.69
C SER A 27 -12.14 -14.02 9.26
N ALA A 28 -12.97 -13.04 8.83
CA ALA A 28 -13.52 -13.01 7.47
C ALA A 28 -12.45 -12.87 6.36
N ALA A 29 -11.31 -12.22 6.64
CA ALA A 29 -10.23 -12.07 5.66
C ALA A 29 -9.47 -13.38 5.36
N LYS A 30 -9.55 -14.38 6.25
CA LYS A 30 -8.81 -15.65 6.11
C LYS A 30 -9.52 -16.64 5.19
N ASP A 31 -10.85 -16.58 5.12
CA ASP A 31 -11.70 -17.44 4.27
C ASP A 31 -12.14 -16.80 2.95
N ASP A 32 -11.69 -15.57 2.67
CA ASP A 32 -12.04 -14.89 1.44
C ASP A 32 -11.22 -15.41 0.24
N LYS A 33 -11.85 -16.28 -0.55
CA LYS A 33 -11.23 -16.92 -1.72
C LYS A 33 -10.78 -15.93 -2.79
N TYR A 34 -11.43 -14.77 -2.94
CA TYR A 34 -11.09 -13.84 -4.03
C TYR A 34 -9.75 -13.16 -3.78
N VAL A 35 -9.54 -12.59 -2.58
CA VAL A 35 -8.25 -11.96 -2.25
C VAL A 35 -7.12 -12.99 -2.21
N GLN A 36 -7.39 -14.20 -1.73
CA GLN A 36 -6.41 -15.29 -1.73
C GLN A 36 -5.97 -15.66 -3.14
N GLN A 37 -6.91 -15.75 -4.07
CA GLN A 37 -6.64 -16.04 -5.48
C GLN A 37 -5.87 -14.89 -6.14
N ALA A 38 -6.31 -13.64 -5.95
CA ALA A 38 -5.67 -12.47 -6.53
C ALA A 38 -4.24 -12.30 -6.04
N CYS A 39 -4.00 -12.44 -4.73
CA CYS A 39 -2.67 -12.34 -4.14
C CYS A 39 -1.77 -13.54 -4.41
N GLY A 40 -2.29 -14.62 -5.02
CA GLY A 40 -1.52 -15.81 -5.38
C GLY A 40 -0.42 -15.55 -6.42
N VAL A 41 -0.51 -14.47 -7.19
CA VAL A 41 0.52 -14.06 -8.17
C VAL A 41 1.60 -13.16 -7.59
N THR A 42 1.49 -12.79 -6.31
CA THR A 42 2.34 -11.76 -5.69
C THR A 42 3.47 -12.37 -4.87
N ARG A 43 4.64 -11.74 -4.89
CA ARG A 43 5.80 -12.16 -4.09
C ARG A 43 5.54 -11.99 -2.59
N TYR A 44 4.90 -10.89 -2.18
CA TYR A 44 4.62 -10.57 -0.78
C TYR A 44 3.16 -10.89 -0.45
N ARG A 45 2.77 -12.17 -0.61
CA ARG A 45 1.39 -12.65 -0.52
C ARG A 45 0.68 -12.28 0.78
N SER A 46 1.33 -12.47 1.94
CA SER A 46 0.73 -12.13 3.24
C SER A 46 0.39 -10.64 3.34
N LEU A 47 1.32 -9.78 2.89
CA LEU A 47 1.11 -8.33 2.85
C LEU A 47 0.00 -7.95 1.87
N CYS A 48 -0.03 -8.58 0.69
CA CYS A 48 -1.10 -8.41 -0.30
C CYS A 48 -2.47 -8.75 0.29
N VAL A 49 -2.62 -9.94 0.89
CA VAL A 49 -3.90 -10.39 1.46
C VAL A 49 -4.36 -9.43 2.56
N HIS A 50 -3.45 -9.05 3.45
CA HIS A 50 -3.76 -8.14 4.53
C HIS A 50 -4.22 -6.77 4.00
N SER A 51 -3.49 -6.19 3.04
CA SER A 51 -3.78 -4.83 2.55
C SER A 51 -4.96 -4.77 1.58
N LEU A 52 -5.28 -5.86 0.89
CA LEU A 52 -6.31 -5.90 -0.15
C LEU A 52 -7.60 -6.61 0.27
N SER A 53 -7.65 -7.25 1.44
CA SER A 53 -8.88 -7.87 1.95
C SER A 53 -10.13 -6.97 1.93
N PRO A 54 -10.07 -5.64 2.19
CA PRO A 54 -11.27 -4.80 2.13
C PRO A 54 -11.88 -4.66 0.73
N PHE A 55 -11.12 -4.96 -0.33
CA PHE A 55 -11.57 -4.84 -1.72
C PHE A 55 -12.17 -6.14 -2.25
N SER A 56 -12.14 -7.21 -1.49
CA SER A 56 -12.44 -8.54 -1.99
C SER A 56 -13.86 -8.71 -2.52
N GLY A 57 -14.85 -8.17 -1.80
CA GLY A 57 -16.25 -8.18 -2.25
C GLY A 57 -16.53 -7.34 -3.49
N SER A 58 -15.79 -6.25 -3.70
CA SER A 58 -15.98 -5.35 -4.85
C SER A 58 -15.16 -5.80 -6.07
N ALA A 59 -13.95 -6.34 -5.87
CA ALA A 59 -13.07 -6.81 -6.92
C ALA A 59 -13.47 -8.21 -7.44
N LYS A 60 -13.88 -9.12 -6.55
CA LYS A 60 -14.23 -10.51 -6.88
C LYS A 60 -13.19 -11.16 -7.80
N THR A 61 -13.57 -11.56 -9.01
CA THR A 61 -12.70 -12.20 -10.00
C THR A 61 -12.11 -11.23 -11.04
N SER A 62 -12.33 -9.92 -10.90
CA SER A 62 -11.89 -8.92 -11.89
C SER A 62 -10.42 -8.53 -11.69
N PRO A 63 -9.52 -8.85 -12.64
CA PRO A 63 -8.12 -8.45 -12.57
C PRO A 63 -7.96 -6.92 -12.60
N SER A 64 -8.83 -6.22 -13.36
CA SER A 64 -8.78 -4.77 -13.47
C SER A 64 -9.11 -4.07 -12.15
N ARG A 65 -10.09 -4.59 -11.39
CA ARG A 65 -10.41 -4.08 -10.05
C ARG A 65 -9.30 -4.37 -9.05
N TRP A 66 -8.68 -5.56 -9.11
CA TRP A 66 -7.53 -5.86 -8.25
C TRP A 66 -6.31 -4.99 -8.55
N ALA A 67 -5.99 -4.75 -9.82
CA ALA A 67 -4.93 -3.81 -10.20
C ALA A 67 -5.22 -2.39 -9.67
N ARG A 68 -6.45 -1.88 -9.85
CA ARG A 68 -6.88 -0.58 -9.28
C ARG A 68 -6.75 -0.51 -7.77
N ALA A 69 -7.17 -1.56 -7.07
CA ALA A 69 -7.06 -1.64 -5.61
C ALA A 69 -5.58 -1.65 -5.16
N GLY A 70 -4.73 -2.45 -5.82
CA GLY A 70 -3.29 -2.51 -5.58
C GLY A 70 -2.62 -1.15 -5.71
N VAL A 71 -2.86 -0.43 -6.82
CA VAL A 71 -2.32 0.92 -7.02
C VAL A 71 -2.85 1.91 -5.98
N SER A 72 -4.15 1.85 -5.65
CA SER A 72 -4.76 2.74 -4.65
C SER A 72 -4.16 2.56 -3.26
N VAL A 73 -3.96 1.33 -2.81
CA VAL A 73 -3.30 1.01 -1.53
C VAL A 73 -1.85 1.48 -1.55
N THR A 74 -1.15 1.32 -2.68
CA THR A 74 0.24 1.79 -2.83
C THR A 74 0.33 3.31 -2.69
N ILE A 75 -0.60 4.07 -3.28
CA ILE A 75 -0.67 5.54 -3.11
C ILE A 75 -0.83 5.91 -1.63
N THR A 76 -1.71 5.22 -0.91
CA THR A 76 -1.92 5.46 0.53
C THR A 76 -0.67 5.17 1.35
N GLU A 77 0.01 4.06 1.09
CA GLU A 77 1.26 3.70 1.77
C GLU A 77 2.36 4.72 1.45
N ALA A 78 2.56 5.09 0.19
CA ALA A 78 3.55 6.08 -0.22
C ALA A 78 3.32 7.45 0.43
N LYS A 79 2.07 7.94 0.46
CA LYS A 79 1.70 9.17 1.18
C LYS A 79 1.99 9.08 2.68
N SER A 80 1.73 7.93 3.30
CA SER A 80 2.06 7.69 4.71
C SER A 80 3.57 7.76 4.96
N VAL A 81 4.38 7.21 4.04
CA VAL A 81 5.85 7.30 4.10
C VAL A 81 6.30 8.76 4.00
N VAL A 82 5.82 9.55 3.02
CA VAL A 82 6.18 10.97 2.90
C VAL A 82 5.89 11.74 4.19
N GLN A 83 4.69 11.57 4.77
CA GLN A 83 4.32 12.21 6.03
C GLN A 83 5.27 11.83 7.17
N TYR A 84 5.64 10.55 7.24
CA TYR A 84 6.61 10.06 8.21
C TYR A 84 8.00 10.67 7.99
N LEU A 85 8.50 10.70 6.76
CA LEU A 85 9.82 11.25 6.43
C LEU A 85 9.91 12.74 6.78
N ILE A 86 8.87 13.52 6.46
CA ILE A 86 8.79 14.94 6.83
C ILE A 86 8.83 15.10 8.35
N LYS A 87 8.09 14.26 9.09
CA LYS A 87 8.11 14.26 10.56
C LYS A 87 9.52 13.96 11.10
N ILE A 88 10.18 12.93 10.57
CA ILE A 88 11.54 12.58 10.97
C ILE A 88 12.51 13.71 10.65
N LYS A 89 12.41 14.33 9.47
CA LYS A 89 13.27 15.44 9.04
C LYS A 89 13.25 16.60 10.04
N ARG A 90 12.09 16.92 10.60
CA ARG A 90 11.94 17.92 11.68
C ARG A 90 12.59 17.45 12.98
N GLN A 91 12.38 16.19 13.38
CA GLN A 91 12.91 15.64 14.63
C GLN A 91 14.45 15.53 14.65
N VAL A 92 15.06 15.21 13.51
CA VAL A 92 16.51 15.00 13.39
C VAL A 92 17.26 16.22 12.89
N ARG A 93 16.57 17.34 12.59
CA ARG A 93 17.12 18.54 11.94
C ARG A 93 18.49 18.94 12.47
N ASN A 94 18.62 19.13 13.78
CA ASN A 94 19.87 19.57 14.39
C ASN A 94 20.92 18.46 14.42
N ARG A 95 20.50 17.21 14.63
CA ARG A 95 21.37 16.03 14.75
C ARG A 95 22.00 15.64 13.41
N TRP A 96 21.27 15.79 12.32
CA TRP A 96 21.71 15.39 10.98
C TRP A 96 22.18 16.56 10.12
N ARG A 97 22.18 17.78 10.65
CA ARG A 97 22.65 18.97 9.92
C ARG A 97 24.05 18.73 9.35
N GLY A 98 24.21 18.91 8.04
CA GLY A 98 25.48 18.72 7.33
C GLY A 98 25.92 17.25 7.15
N THR A 99 25.11 16.28 7.55
CA THR A 99 25.44 14.85 7.40
C THR A 99 24.84 14.26 6.12
N ARG A 100 25.42 13.17 5.62
CA ARG A 100 24.86 12.37 4.52
C ARG A 100 23.41 11.93 4.79
N ASN A 101 23.06 11.62 6.05
CA ASN A 101 21.69 11.23 6.42
C ASN A 101 20.66 12.33 6.16
N ASN A 102 21.04 13.61 6.24
CA ASN A 102 20.11 14.71 5.95
C ASN A 102 19.87 14.89 4.45
N ALA A 103 20.89 14.69 3.62
CA ALA A 103 20.75 14.67 2.17
C ALA A 103 19.87 13.48 1.74
N ALA A 104 20.23 12.26 2.16
CA ALA A 104 19.47 11.05 1.86
C ALA A 104 18.00 11.11 2.31
N LEU A 105 17.70 11.79 3.43
CA LEU A 105 16.32 12.01 3.87
C LEU A 105 15.58 13.03 3.00
N GLY A 106 16.27 14.03 2.44
CA GLY A 106 15.72 14.94 1.44
C GLY A 106 15.39 14.19 0.15
N ASP A 107 16.36 13.49 -0.40
CA ASP A 107 16.24 12.73 -1.65
C ASP A 107 15.14 11.67 -1.53
N CYS A 108 15.06 10.97 -0.40
CA CYS A 108 13.99 10.00 -0.17
C CYS A 108 12.59 10.63 -0.16
N ILE A 109 12.42 11.87 0.32
CA ILE A 109 11.12 12.56 0.25
C ILE A 109 10.76 12.85 -1.20
N GLU A 110 11.72 13.29 -2.02
CA GLU A 110 11.55 13.56 -3.44
C GLU A 110 11.22 12.28 -4.23
N CYS A 111 11.97 11.19 -4.04
CA CYS A 111 11.67 9.89 -4.64
C CYS A 111 10.24 9.45 -4.34
N PHE A 112 9.76 9.60 -3.10
CA PHE A 112 8.38 9.22 -2.79
C PHE A 112 7.33 10.17 -3.37
N GLN A 113 7.66 11.44 -3.61
CA GLN A 113 6.77 12.36 -4.32
C GLN A 113 6.65 11.97 -5.79
N ASN A 114 7.77 11.65 -6.45
CA ASN A 114 7.81 11.13 -7.81
C ASN A 114 7.01 9.82 -7.93
N ALA A 115 7.28 8.85 -7.05
CA ALA A 115 6.52 7.60 -7.00
C ALA A 115 5.02 7.83 -6.84
N ILE A 116 4.58 8.81 -6.03
CA ILE A 116 3.17 9.16 -5.89
C ILE A 116 2.60 9.67 -7.22
N ASP A 117 3.31 10.50 -7.97
CA ASP A 117 2.85 11.01 -9.27
C ASP A 117 2.72 9.89 -10.31
N GLU A 118 3.69 8.98 -10.36
CA GLU A 118 3.67 7.80 -11.23
C GLU A 118 2.55 6.83 -10.87
N LEU A 119 2.27 6.65 -9.59
CA LEU A 119 1.12 5.87 -9.13
C LEU A 119 -0.21 6.52 -9.50
N HIS A 120 -0.32 7.86 -9.50
CA HIS A 120 -1.52 8.53 -9.99
C HIS A 120 -1.68 8.39 -11.52
N LYS A 121 -0.59 8.47 -12.29
CA LYS A 121 -0.59 8.16 -13.74
C LYS A 121 -1.09 6.72 -13.98
N SER A 122 -0.54 5.77 -13.23
CA SER A 122 -0.95 4.35 -13.24
C SER A 122 -2.45 4.19 -12.96
N LEU A 123 -2.96 4.87 -11.93
CA LEU A 123 -4.38 4.82 -11.58
C LEU A 123 -5.26 5.47 -12.66
N GLY A 124 -4.77 6.54 -13.30
CA GLY A 124 -5.42 7.19 -14.43
C GLY A 124 -5.61 6.24 -15.61
N ILE A 125 -4.57 5.47 -15.96
CA ILE A 125 -4.65 4.43 -17.00
C ILE A 125 -5.70 3.38 -16.63
N LEU A 126 -5.62 2.83 -15.41
CA LEU A 126 -6.51 1.77 -14.95
C LEU A 126 -8.00 2.20 -14.85
N ARG A 127 -8.29 3.50 -14.76
CA ARG A 127 -9.64 4.06 -14.78
C ARG A 127 -10.19 4.26 -16.19
N ASN A 128 -9.33 4.29 -17.20
CA ASN A 128 -9.69 4.62 -18.58
C ASN A 128 -9.23 3.51 -19.55
N LEU A 129 -9.28 2.25 -19.13
CA LEU A 129 -8.87 1.11 -19.95
C LEU A 129 -9.77 1.01 -21.19
N ASN A 130 -9.15 0.80 -22.35
CA ASN A 130 -9.86 0.69 -23.62
C ASN A 130 -9.36 -0.54 -24.39
N ARG A 131 -10.29 -1.35 -24.90
CA ARG A 131 -9.95 -2.59 -25.62
C ARG A 131 -9.03 -2.37 -26.83
N ARG A 132 -9.16 -1.25 -27.54
CA ARG A 132 -8.36 -0.94 -28.74
C ARG A 132 -6.93 -0.52 -28.41
N THR A 133 -6.71 0.13 -27.26
CA THR A 133 -5.39 0.63 -26.84
C THR A 133 -4.82 -0.12 -25.64
N PHE A 134 -5.45 -1.22 -25.24
CA PHE A 134 -5.12 -1.97 -24.03
C PHE A 134 -3.64 -2.37 -23.95
N GLY A 135 -3.06 -2.84 -25.06
CA GLY A 135 -1.63 -3.22 -25.10
C GLY A 135 -0.70 -2.06 -24.72
N THR A 136 -0.88 -0.91 -25.37
CA THR A 136 -0.12 0.32 -25.07
C THR A 136 -0.35 0.78 -23.64
N GLN A 137 -1.61 0.81 -23.19
CA GLN A 137 -1.97 1.19 -21.82
C GLN A 137 -1.33 0.30 -20.77
N MET A 138 -1.26 -1.02 -20.99
CA MET A 138 -0.60 -1.94 -20.06
C MET A 138 0.93 -1.77 -20.08
N GLY A 139 1.52 -1.41 -21.22
CA GLY A 139 2.92 -0.99 -21.33
C GLY A 139 3.21 0.25 -20.48
N ASP A 140 2.43 1.31 -20.66
CA ASP A 140 2.56 2.55 -19.88
C ASP A 140 2.37 2.29 -18.39
N LEU A 141 1.37 1.49 -18.02
CA LEU A 141 1.11 1.10 -16.63
C LEU A 141 2.32 0.38 -16.01
N ASN A 142 2.93 -0.55 -16.74
CA ASN A 142 4.11 -1.26 -16.27
C ASN A 142 5.30 -0.30 -16.09
N THR A 143 5.51 0.62 -17.03
CA THR A 143 6.55 1.66 -16.94
C THR A 143 6.38 2.49 -15.68
N TRP A 144 5.18 3.04 -15.43
CA TRP A 144 4.95 3.88 -14.25
C TRP A 144 5.05 3.13 -12.93
N LEU A 145 4.57 1.88 -12.86
CA LEU A 145 4.70 1.08 -11.64
C LEU A 145 6.13 0.61 -11.38
N SER A 146 6.92 0.35 -12.43
CA SER A 146 8.34 0.01 -12.32
C SER A 146 9.16 1.22 -11.90
N ALA A 147 8.85 2.41 -12.43
CA ALA A 147 9.47 3.66 -11.99
C ALA A 147 9.19 3.93 -10.51
N ALA A 148 7.95 3.76 -10.06
CA ALA A 148 7.59 3.96 -8.66
C ALA A 148 8.30 2.97 -7.72
N LEU A 149 8.60 1.76 -8.21
CA LEU A 149 9.39 0.79 -7.46
C LEU A 149 10.87 1.21 -7.39
N THR A 150 11.45 1.65 -8.51
CA THR A 150 12.81 2.19 -8.59
C THR A 150 13.01 3.38 -7.65
N ASP A 151 12.03 4.27 -7.53
CA ASP A 151 12.08 5.38 -6.58
C ASP A 151 12.14 4.90 -5.12
N THR A 152 11.39 3.84 -4.76
CA THR A 152 11.48 3.26 -3.41
C THR A 152 12.85 2.64 -3.14
N ASP A 153 13.47 2.01 -4.15
CA ASP A 153 14.80 1.41 -4.04
C ASP A 153 15.89 2.48 -3.97
N THR A 154 15.79 3.53 -4.79
CA THR A 154 16.69 4.70 -4.77
C THR A 154 16.71 5.37 -3.40
N CYS A 155 15.53 5.51 -2.75
CA CYS A 155 15.49 5.98 -1.37
C CYS A 155 16.28 5.07 -0.41
N LEU A 156 16.16 3.74 -0.53
CA LEU A 156 16.89 2.80 0.33
C LEU A 156 18.40 2.89 0.13
N ASP A 157 18.84 3.08 -1.11
CA ASP A 157 20.26 3.19 -1.50
C ASP A 157 20.89 4.48 -0.94
N GLY A 158 20.13 5.57 -0.86
CA GLY A 158 20.57 6.80 -0.19
C GLY A 158 21.04 6.58 1.25
N PHE A 159 20.46 5.59 1.94
CA PHE A 159 20.82 5.21 3.31
C PHE A 159 21.78 4.01 3.40
N GLU A 160 22.37 3.54 2.31
CA GLU A 160 23.33 2.45 2.34
C GLU A 160 24.55 2.78 3.23
N GLY A 161 25.00 1.80 4.01
CA GLY A 161 26.08 1.94 4.99
C GLY A 161 25.74 2.81 6.22
N GLN A 162 24.59 3.49 6.22
CA GLN A 162 24.17 4.36 7.32
C GLN A 162 23.56 3.55 8.46
N LYS A 163 23.88 3.92 9.70
CA LYS A 163 23.42 3.23 10.92
C LYS A 163 22.62 4.17 11.82
N GLY A 164 21.91 3.57 12.78
CA GLY A 164 21.18 4.28 13.81
C GLY A 164 19.67 4.02 13.78
N ARG A 165 19.01 4.31 14.90
CA ARG A 165 17.59 3.99 15.11
C ARG A 165 16.69 4.59 14.03
N GLN A 166 16.89 5.86 13.68
CA GLN A 166 16.04 6.55 12.70
C GLN A 166 16.22 6.00 11.29
N VAL A 167 17.47 5.71 10.87
CA VAL A 167 17.75 5.07 9.58
C VAL A 167 17.05 3.72 9.48
N ARG A 168 17.13 2.89 10.53
CA ARG A 168 16.44 1.58 10.55
C ARG A 168 14.92 1.71 10.43
N LEU A 169 14.32 2.70 11.10
CA LEU A 169 12.88 2.94 11.02
C LEU A 169 12.45 3.48 9.65
N ILE A 170 13.26 4.34 9.02
CA ILE A 170 13.04 4.81 7.64
C ILE A 170 13.08 3.62 6.70
N ARG A 171 14.18 2.85 6.70
CA ARG A 171 14.35 1.67 5.83
C ARG A 171 13.19 0.69 5.99
N GLY A 172 12.75 0.40 7.21
CA GLY A 172 11.61 -0.50 7.45
C GLY A 172 10.31 -0.03 6.79
N ARG A 173 10.00 1.27 6.83
CA ARG A 173 8.81 1.82 6.18
C ARG A 173 8.93 1.86 4.66
N VAL A 174 10.10 2.24 4.15
CA VAL A 174 10.38 2.30 2.72
C VAL A 174 10.35 0.89 2.11
N SER A 175 10.97 -0.09 2.76
CA SER A 175 10.92 -1.49 2.31
C SER A 175 9.50 -2.05 2.31
N ARG A 176 8.66 -1.67 3.29
CA ARG A 176 7.24 -2.03 3.26
C ARG A 176 6.54 -1.42 2.03
N ALA A 177 6.77 -0.14 1.75
CA ALA A 177 6.21 0.51 0.56
C ALA A 177 6.68 -0.18 -0.74
N SER A 178 7.98 -0.49 -0.88
CA SER A 178 8.53 -1.26 -2.00
C SER A 178 7.81 -2.62 -2.17
N CYS A 179 7.54 -3.33 -1.07
CA CYS A 179 6.78 -4.59 -1.11
C CYS A 179 5.33 -4.40 -1.62
N VAL A 180 4.65 -3.33 -1.20
CA VAL A 180 3.29 -3.01 -1.64
C VAL A 180 3.28 -2.62 -3.13
N THR A 181 4.23 -1.79 -3.57
CA THR A 181 4.42 -1.43 -4.99
C THR A 181 4.68 -2.66 -5.86
N SER A 182 5.55 -3.56 -5.40
CA SER A 182 5.82 -4.84 -6.08
C SER A 182 4.55 -5.71 -6.22
N ASN A 183 3.71 -5.76 -5.18
CA ASN A 183 2.42 -6.46 -5.27
C ASN A 183 1.47 -5.79 -6.29
N ALA A 184 1.42 -4.45 -6.34
CA ALA A 184 0.61 -3.74 -7.34
C ALA A 184 1.07 -4.02 -8.77
N LEU A 185 2.39 -4.04 -9.02
CA LEU A 185 2.97 -4.41 -10.31
C LEU A 185 2.60 -5.84 -10.71
N ALA A 186 2.65 -6.80 -9.78
CA ALA A 186 2.25 -8.18 -10.05
C ALA A 186 0.76 -8.31 -10.44
N LEU A 187 -0.11 -7.54 -9.79
CA LEU A 187 -1.54 -7.50 -10.13
C LEU A 187 -1.80 -6.83 -11.49
N ALA A 188 -1.04 -5.79 -11.84
CA ALA A 188 -1.08 -5.17 -13.17
C ALA A 188 -0.61 -6.15 -14.26
N ASN A 189 0.47 -6.90 -14.01
CA ASN A 189 0.93 -7.95 -14.93
C ASN A 189 -0.09 -9.08 -15.07
N LYS A 190 -0.81 -9.43 -14.00
CA LYS A 190 -1.93 -10.37 -14.09
C LYS A 190 -3.03 -9.85 -15.02
N LEU A 191 -3.43 -8.58 -14.88
CA LEU A 191 -4.38 -7.95 -15.80
C LEU A 191 -3.89 -7.99 -17.25
N ALA A 192 -2.62 -7.66 -17.51
CA ALA A 192 -2.04 -7.70 -18.85
C ALA A 192 -2.13 -9.09 -19.48
N SER A 193 -1.85 -10.14 -18.69
CA SER A 193 -1.90 -11.53 -19.16
C SER A 193 -3.31 -12.04 -19.44
N THR A 194 -4.33 -11.54 -18.72
CA THR A 194 -5.70 -12.03 -18.84
C THR A 194 -6.57 -11.22 -19.80
N GLY A 195 -6.15 -10.01 -20.16
CA GLY A 195 -6.94 -9.07 -20.95
C GLY A 195 -8.12 -8.47 -20.19
N LEU A 196 -8.84 -7.56 -20.85
CA LEU A 196 -10.10 -7.00 -20.36
C LEU A 196 -11.23 -8.00 -20.53
N ARG A 197 -11.97 -8.29 -19.45
CA ARG A 197 -13.18 -9.12 -19.49
C ARG A 197 -14.38 -8.29 -19.92
N ALA A 198 -15.45 -8.97 -20.35
CA ALA A 198 -16.72 -8.33 -20.69
C ALA A 198 -17.35 -7.55 -19.50
N THR A 199 -17.01 -7.94 -18.27
CA THR A 199 -17.50 -7.35 -17.02
C THR A 199 -16.57 -6.27 -16.44
N ASP A 200 -15.43 -6.01 -17.09
CA ASP A 200 -14.58 -4.89 -16.75
C ASP A 200 -15.18 -3.62 -17.38
N PRO A 201 -15.37 -2.53 -16.60
CA PRO A 201 -15.84 -1.26 -17.15
C PRO A 201 -14.84 -0.69 -18.16
#